data_AF-A0A847L7K7-F1
#
_entry.id   AF-A0A847L7K7-F1
#
_cell.length_a   1.000
_cell.length_b   1.000
_cell.length_c   1.000
_cell.angle_alpha   90.00
_cell.angle_beta   90.00
_cell.angle_gamma   90.00
#
_symmetry.space_group_name_H-M   'P 1'
#
loop_
_entity.id
_entity.type
_entity.pdbx_description
1 polymer ?
#
loop_
_entity_poly.entity_id
_entity_poly.type
_entity_poly.pdbx_seq_one_letter_code
_entity_poly.pdbx_strand_id
1 'polypeptide(L)'
;MKKVVLFMLLAVLFACEKEDVDADDLKSLSGTEWTGAMPDYYTGSVVIKVISDTQATITAGDTSIPFTYTYNSSLQTGVIESGGITFIFEIDDNNLKVIDDYGSTYNFIRTK
;
A
#
# COMPACT_ATOMS: atom_id res chain seq x y z
N MET A 1 46.10 33.93 -34.04
CA MET A 1 44.67 34.27 -34.16
C MET A 1 43.96 33.23 -35.03
N LYS A 2 43.10 32.40 -34.44
CA LYS A 2 41.79 31.96 -34.94
C LYS A 2 41.21 30.95 -33.95
N LYS A 3 40.11 31.34 -33.32
CA LYS A 3 39.26 30.50 -32.48
C LYS A 3 38.41 29.63 -33.41
N VAL A 4 38.29 28.34 -33.15
CA VAL A 4 37.07 27.58 -33.45
C VAL A 4 36.86 26.59 -32.30
N VAL A 5 35.87 26.92 -31.48
CA VAL A 5 35.21 26.00 -30.54
C VAL A 5 34.20 25.21 -31.35
N LEU A 6 34.14 23.90 -31.20
CA LEU A 6 32.92 23.15 -31.52
C LEU A 6 32.66 22.10 -30.44
N PHE A 7 31.60 22.40 -29.70
CA PHE A 7 30.94 21.59 -28.69
C PHE A 7 30.14 20.43 -29.33
N MET A 8 29.91 19.40 -28.53
CA MET A 8 28.81 18.43 -28.60
C MET A 8 28.79 17.47 -29.80
N LEU A 9 28.96 16.19 -29.48
CA LEU A 9 27.77 15.35 -29.29
C LEU A 9 28.13 14.24 -28.28
N LEU A 10 27.69 14.47 -27.05
CA LEU A 10 27.60 13.45 -26.02
C LEU A 10 26.59 12.43 -26.55
N ALA A 11 27.06 11.25 -26.94
CA ALA A 11 26.20 10.15 -27.32
C ALA A 11 25.35 9.81 -26.09
N VAL A 12 24.10 10.26 -26.16
CA VAL A 12 23.04 9.94 -25.22
C VAL A 12 22.78 8.44 -25.34
N LEU A 13 23.54 7.67 -24.57
CA LEU A 13 23.15 6.33 -24.16
C LEU A 13 22.05 6.51 -23.11
N PHE A 14 20.85 6.89 -23.54
CA PHE A 14 19.64 6.42 -22.85
C PHE A 14 19.56 4.92 -23.13
N ALA A 15 20.44 4.16 -22.48
CA ALA A 15 20.00 2.89 -21.95
C ALA A 15 18.87 3.28 -20.99
N CYS A 16 17.64 3.14 -21.49
CA CYS A 16 16.50 2.95 -20.64
C CYS A 16 16.79 1.64 -19.90
N GLU A 17 17.60 1.71 -18.85
CA GLU A 17 17.45 0.80 -17.72
C GLU A 17 15.98 0.95 -17.39
N LYS A 18 15.21 -0.05 -17.84
CA LYS A 18 13.99 -0.41 -17.19
C LYS A 18 14.42 -0.56 -15.74
N GLU A 19 14.20 0.50 -14.95
CA GLU A 19 14.10 0.37 -13.50
C GLU A 19 13.06 -0.75 -13.36
N ASP A 20 13.57 -1.95 -13.13
CA ASP A 20 12.83 -2.95 -12.42
C ASP A 20 12.33 -2.18 -11.21
N VAL A 21 11.03 -1.90 -11.21
CA VAL A 21 10.35 -1.38 -10.04
C VAL A 21 10.65 -2.43 -9.00
N ASP A 22 11.64 -2.14 -8.16
CA ASP A 22 12.05 -2.99 -7.06
C ASP A 22 10.76 -3.46 -6.38
N ALA A 23 10.70 -4.73 -6.02
CA ALA A 23 9.73 -5.20 -5.04
C ALA A 23 9.90 -4.29 -3.82
N ASP A 24 9.10 -3.23 -3.76
CA ASP A 24 9.27 -2.12 -2.85
C ASP A 24 8.79 -2.66 -1.51
N ASP A 25 9.72 -3.26 -0.74
CA ASP A 25 9.50 -3.64 0.64
C ASP A 25 9.04 -2.38 1.38
N LEU A 26 7.71 -2.23 1.49
CA LEU A 26 7.10 -1.02 2.00
C LEU A 26 7.64 -0.77 3.41
N LYS A 27 8.39 0.31 3.58
CA LYS A 27 8.96 0.68 4.89
C LYS A 27 7.92 1.28 5.83
N SER A 28 6.87 1.87 5.25
CA SER A 28 5.69 2.38 5.95
C SER A 28 4.47 2.26 5.02
N LEU A 29 3.29 2.15 5.63
CA LEU A 29 2.01 2.16 4.93
C LEU A 29 1.33 3.52 4.99
N SER A 30 1.90 4.50 5.69
CA SER A 30 1.33 5.85 5.82
C SER A 30 0.97 6.45 4.47
N GLY A 31 -0.31 6.81 4.30
CA GLY A 31 -0.83 7.42 3.08
C GLY A 31 -1.33 6.44 2.02
N THR A 32 -1.20 5.13 2.24
CA THR A 32 -1.71 4.10 1.31
C THR A 32 -3.21 3.93 1.41
N GLU A 33 -3.83 3.55 0.28
CA GLU A 33 -5.25 3.21 0.20
C GLU A 33 -5.43 1.88 -0.51
N TRP A 34 -6.33 1.05 0.00
CA TRP A 34 -6.59 -0.31 -0.47
C TRP A 34 -8.08 -0.50 -0.64
N THR A 35 -8.50 -1.02 -1.80
CA THR A 35 -9.92 -1.21 -2.12
C THR A 35 -10.21 -2.69 -2.33
N GLY A 36 -11.27 -3.19 -1.70
CA GLY A 36 -11.66 -4.59 -1.72
C GLY A 36 -13.10 -4.79 -1.24
N ALA A 37 -13.40 -5.98 -0.73
CA ALA A 37 -14.72 -6.31 -0.19
C ALA A 37 -14.60 -7.20 1.06
N MET A 38 -15.49 -6.97 2.03
CA MET A 38 -15.61 -7.78 3.25
C MET A 38 -17.08 -8.17 3.46
N PRO A 39 -17.60 -9.16 2.71
CA PRO A 39 -19.03 -9.45 2.65
C PRO A 39 -19.64 -9.89 3.99
N ASP A 40 -18.82 -10.40 4.92
CA ASP A 40 -19.28 -10.79 6.26
C ASP A 40 -19.53 -9.58 7.19
N TYR A 41 -18.97 -8.41 6.86
CA TYR A 41 -19.07 -7.19 7.66
C TYR A 41 -19.85 -6.08 6.97
N TYR A 42 -19.68 -5.94 5.65
CA TYR A 42 -20.18 -4.81 4.89
C TYR A 42 -20.75 -5.25 3.54
N THR A 43 -21.71 -4.49 3.03
CA THR A 43 -22.20 -4.65 1.67
C THR A 43 -21.43 -3.72 0.72
N GLY A 44 -20.95 -4.24 -0.40
CA GLY A 44 -20.26 -3.46 -1.43
C GLY A 44 -18.76 -3.26 -1.16
N SER A 45 -18.22 -2.18 -1.74
CA SER A 45 -16.79 -1.87 -1.70
C SER A 45 -16.36 -1.36 -0.32
N VAL A 46 -15.20 -1.82 0.12
CA VAL A 46 -14.54 -1.40 1.36
C VAL A 46 -13.21 -0.76 1.01
N VAL A 47 -12.91 0.38 1.63
CA VAL A 47 -11.64 1.10 1.47
C VAL A 47 -10.91 1.11 2.81
N ILE A 48 -9.71 0.56 2.84
CA ILE A 48 -8.78 0.66 3.96
C ILE A 48 -7.77 1.75 3.63
N LYS A 49 -7.70 2.78 4.46
CA LYS A 49 -6.75 3.88 4.29
C LYS A 49 -5.88 4.01 5.53
N VAL A 50 -4.57 3.99 5.34
CA VAL A 50 -3.62 4.23 6.41
C VAL A 50 -3.32 5.72 6.50
N ILE A 51 -3.68 6.34 7.62
CA ILE A 51 -3.65 7.80 7.82
C ILE A 51 -2.28 8.26 8.34
N SER A 52 -1.67 7.48 9.21
CA SER A 52 -0.37 7.71 9.83
C SER A 52 0.29 6.37 10.14
N ASP A 53 1.42 6.32 10.85
CA ASP A 53 2.11 5.07 11.17
C ASP A 53 1.36 4.18 12.20
N THR A 54 0.29 4.69 12.80
CA THR A 54 -0.48 3.97 13.84
C THR A 54 -2.00 4.04 13.67
N GLN A 55 -2.51 4.80 12.70
CA GLN A 55 -3.95 4.91 12.44
C GLN A 55 -4.32 4.52 11.01
N ALA A 56 -5.43 3.81 10.91
CA ALA A 56 -6.10 3.51 9.66
C ALA A 56 -7.61 3.81 9.78
N THR A 57 -8.30 3.85 8.64
CA THR A 57 -9.76 3.89 8.58
C THR A 57 -10.24 2.80 7.65
N ILE A 58 -11.32 2.12 8.04
CA ILE A 58 -12.09 1.24 7.16
C ILE A 58 -13.38 1.97 6.80
N THR A 59 -13.61 2.18 5.51
CA THR A 59 -14.78 2.89 5.00
C THR A 59 -15.60 1.96 4.10
N ALA A 60 -16.90 1.86 4.38
CA ALA A 60 -17.87 1.13 3.57
C ALA A 60 -19.14 1.98 3.40
N GLY A 61 -19.45 2.35 2.15
CA GLY A 61 -20.50 3.33 1.86
C GLY A 61 -20.24 4.66 2.57
N ASP A 62 -21.24 5.17 3.30
CA ASP A 62 -21.15 6.43 4.06
C ASP A 62 -20.56 6.24 5.48
N THR A 63 -20.21 5.02 5.87
CA THR A 63 -19.66 4.71 7.20
C THR A 63 -18.15 4.62 7.14
N SER A 64 -17.46 5.38 7.99
CA SER A 64 -16.01 5.32 8.17
C SER A 64 -15.67 5.11 9.64
N ILE A 65 -14.90 4.06 9.91
CA ILE A 65 -14.54 3.65 11.28
C ILE A 65 -13.02 3.78 11.44
N PRO A 66 -12.54 4.49 12.48
CA PRO A 66 -11.12 4.55 12.79
C PRO A 66 -10.64 3.27 13.47
N PHE A 67 -9.43 2.86 13.12
CA PHE A 67 -8.71 1.73 13.70
C PHE A 67 -7.30 2.17 14.08
N THR A 68 -6.75 1.56 15.13
CA THR A 68 -5.29 1.54 15.33
C THR A 68 -4.70 0.42 14.49
N TYR A 69 -3.44 0.55 14.10
CA TYR A 69 -2.74 -0.55 13.45
C TYR A 69 -1.25 -0.61 13.81
N THR A 70 -0.65 -1.76 13.54
CA THR A 70 0.80 -1.99 13.59
C THR A 70 1.25 -2.61 12.28
N TYR A 71 2.52 -2.40 11.91
CA TYR A 71 3.11 -2.98 10.71
C TYR A 71 4.57 -3.34 10.92
N ASN A 72 4.90 -4.58 10.57
CA ASN A 72 6.25 -5.11 10.53
C ASN A 72 6.66 -5.22 9.06
N SER A 73 7.43 -4.23 8.58
CA SER A 73 7.89 -4.16 7.19
C SER A 73 8.77 -5.34 6.79
N SER A 74 9.57 -5.89 7.71
CA SER A 74 10.43 -7.05 7.42
C SER A 74 9.65 -8.35 7.14
N LEU A 75 8.44 -8.46 7.68
CA LEU A 75 7.55 -9.60 7.43
C LEU A 75 6.40 -9.24 6.48
N GLN A 76 6.28 -7.96 6.12
CA GLN A 76 5.14 -7.39 5.43
C GLN A 76 3.79 -7.75 6.08
N THR A 77 3.74 -7.84 7.41
CA THR A 77 2.54 -8.21 8.16
C THR A 77 2.17 -7.19 9.23
N GLY A 78 0.92 -7.21 9.69
CA GLY A 78 0.48 -6.32 10.74
C GLY A 78 -0.88 -6.67 11.32
N VAL A 79 -1.39 -5.78 12.16
CA VAL A 79 -2.68 -5.90 12.84
C VAL A 79 -3.42 -4.59 12.75
N ILE A 80 -4.73 -4.63 12.47
CA ILE A 80 -5.66 -3.50 12.51
C ILE A 80 -6.72 -3.82 13.57
N GLU A 81 -6.94 -2.94 14.54
CA GLU A 81 -7.81 -3.20 15.69
C GLU A 81 -8.71 -2.00 16.05
N SER A 82 -9.95 -2.28 16.47
CA SER A 82 -10.88 -1.28 17.00
C SER A 82 -12.02 -1.95 17.77
N GLY A 83 -12.32 -1.45 18.98
CA GLY A 83 -13.52 -1.86 19.71
C GLY A 83 -13.67 -3.37 19.99
N GLY A 84 -12.56 -4.11 20.07
CA GLY A 84 -12.55 -5.57 20.26
C GLY A 84 -12.60 -6.38 18.97
N ILE A 85 -12.59 -5.74 17.81
CA ILE A 85 -12.41 -6.39 16.51
C ILE A 85 -10.92 -6.32 16.15
N THR A 86 -10.35 -7.47 15.80
CA THR A 86 -8.96 -7.59 15.35
C THR A 86 -8.92 -8.17 13.95
N PHE A 87 -8.09 -7.57 13.10
CA PHE A 87 -7.73 -8.13 11.81
C PHE A 87 -6.22 -8.26 11.72
N ILE A 88 -5.74 -9.42 11.27
CA ILE A 88 -4.35 -9.58 10.86
C ILE A 88 -4.28 -9.26 9.38
N PHE A 89 -3.18 -8.68 8.91
CA PHE A 89 -2.97 -8.52 7.49
C PHE A 89 -1.56 -8.91 7.03
N GLU A 90 -1.49 -9.26 5.76
CA GLU A 90 -0.26 -9.53 5.01
C GLU A 90 -0.30 -8.70 3.73
N ILE A 91 0.85 -8.16 3.33
CA ILE A 91 1.03 -7.43 2.08
C ILE A 91 1.88 -8.29 1.14
N ASP A 92 1.50 -8.28 -0.13
CA ASP A 92 2.25 -8.86 -1.23
C ASP A 92 2.11 -7.93 -2.44
N ASP A 93 3.14 -7.11 -2.66
CA ASP A 93 3.18 -6.00 -3.62
C ASP A 93 1.98 -5.04 -3.48
N ASN A 94 1.07 -5.08 -4.45
CA ASN A 94 -0.15 -4.28 -4.52
C ASN A 94 -1.37 -5.01 -3.96
N ASN A 95 -1.18 -6.13 -3.26
CA ASN A 95 -2.25 -6.87 -2.60
C ASN A 95 -2.13 -6.75 -1.08
N LEU A 96 -3.27 -6.52 -0.43
CA LEU A 96 -3.42 -6.59 1.02
C LEU A 96 -4.42 -7.70 1.31
N LYS A 97 -3.95 -8.74 2.01
CA LYS A 97 -4.76 -9.85 2.49
C LYS A 97 -5.09 -9.60 3.96
N VAL A 98 -6.36 -9.43 4.28
CA VAL A 98 -6.87 -9.22 5.64
C VAL A 98 -7.53 -10.49 6.13
N ILE A 99 -7.23 -10.91 7.35
CA ILE A 99 -7.75 -12.12 8.00
C ILE A 99 -8.44 -11.71 9.30
N ASP A 100 -9.68 -12.14 9.50
CA ASP A 100 -10.39 -11.92 10.76
C ASP A 100 -10.12 -13.02 11.80
N ASP A 101 -10.60 -12.81 13.02
CA ASP A 101 -10.45 -13.76 14.14
C ASP A 101 -11.13 -15.12 13.91
N TYR A 102 -11.96 -15.25 12.87
CA TYR A 102 -12.61 -16.50 12.46
C TYR A 102 -11.88 -17.21 11.31
N GLY A 103 -10.81 -16.60 10.78
CA GLY A 103 -10.02 -17.12 9.68
C GLY A 103 -10.58 -16.80 8.29
N SER A 104 -11.63 -15.98 8.19
CA SER A 104 -12.12 -15.50 6.89
C SER A 104 -11.10 -14.53 6.31
N THR A 105 -10.90 -14.60 4.99
CA THR A 105 -9.88 -13.83 4.30
C THR A 105 -10.49 -12.90 3.27
N TYR A 106 -10.00 -11.67 3.23
CA TYR A 106 -10.46 -10.59 2.35
C TYR A 106 -9.27 -10.00 1.61
N ASN A 107 -9.38 -9.88 0.28
CA ASN A 107 -8.30 -9.35 -0.54
C ASN A 107 -8.63 -7.94 -1.00
N PHE A 108 -7.64 -7.07 -0.92
CA PHE A 108 -7.72 -5.67 -1.33
C PHE A 108 -6.56 -5.36 -2.29
N ILE A 109 -6.82 -4.43 -3.20
CA ILE A 109 -5.82 -3.94 -4.16
C ILE A 109 -5.44 -2.51 -3.79
N ARG A 110 -4.14 -2.22 -3.84
CA ARG A 110 -3.63 -0.86 -3.61
C ARG A 110 -4.14 0.08 -4.69
N THR A 111 -4.77 1.16 -4.26
CA THR A 111 -5.29 2.23 -5.12
C THR A 111 -4.54 3.54 -4.94
N LYS A 112 -3.69 3.64 -3.91
CA LYS A 112 -2.82 4.79 -3.64
C LYS A 112 -1.58 4.41 -2.83
#